data_AF-A0A7K7DB44-F1
#
_entry.id   AF-A0A7K7DB44-F1
#
_cell.length_a   1.000
_cell.length_b   1.000
_cell.length_c   1.000
_cell.angle_alpha   90.00
_cell.angle_beta   90.00
_cell.angle_gamma   90.00
#
_symmetry.space_group_name_H-M   'P 1'
#
loop_
_entity.id
_entity.type
_entity.pdbx_description
1 polymer ?
#
loop_
_entity_poly.entity_id
_entity_poly.type
_entity_poly.pdbx_seq_one_letter_code
_entity_poly.pdbx_strand_id
1 'polypeptide(L)'
;INSAASPAEAPSQDQMNHSSQSPPNPTIKSLLVFLSAQCCTALFIALLFTRFWLVSALYAAWWFIDREKPSKGGRRIHVFRNCVVWRYMRDYFPVTLVKTAELDPRQNYLVAFHPHGVLAAGAFINFCTEASGFSTLFPGITPHLMMLSLWFRFPFFRDYVMSGGLIPSDKESASYVLQKPGGGNLLAIIVGGAQEALDARPGSFTLLLKNRKGFVRLAIQNGTPLIPAFSFGENDVFDQVKNPQGSWLRRIQHFLQQIMGISLPLFHARGIFQYSFGVIPYRRPICTVVGKPIPVQKKNKLSEEEVDQLHEKYLNELSELFEKHKAKYNVPEDIHLEFI
;
A
#
# COMPACT_ATOMS: atom_id res chain seq x y z
N ILE A 1 51.76 -15.40 -8.38
CA ILE A 1 50.92 -15.74 -9.55
C ILE A 1 49.54 -15.17 -9.25
N ASN A 2 49.23 -14.02 -9.87
CA ASN A 2 48.00 -13.28 -9.68
C ASN A 2 46.83 -14.01 -10.36
N SER A 3 45.69 -14.20 -9.70
CA SER A 3 44.42 -14.45 -10.38
C SER A 3 43.43 -13.35 -9.99
N ALA A 4 43.27 -12.39 -10.89
CA ALA A 4 42.21 -11.40 -10.82
C ALA A 4 40.86 -12.07 -11.08
N ALA A 5 39.88 -11.80 -10.23
CA ALA A 5 38.49 -12.18 -10.46
C ALA A 5 37.90 -11.29 -11.56
N SER A 6 37.30 -11.91 -12.58
CA SER A 6 36.56 -11.23 -13.65
C SER A 6 35.27 -10.62 -13.10
N PRO A 7 34.86 -9.41 -13.54
CA PRO A 7 33.53 -8.89 -13.23
C PRO A 7 32.45 -9.74 -13.93
N ALA A 8 31.35 -10.02 -13.23
CA ALA A 8 30.17 -10.62 -13.84
C ALA A 8 29.52 -9.61 -14.81
N GLU A 9 29.53 -9.93 -16.10
CA GLU A 9 28.82 -9.20 -17.14
C GLU A 9 27.30 -9.24 -16.92
N ALA A 10 26.64 -8.09 -17.07
CA ALA A 10 25.20 -8.00 -17.12
C ALA A 10 24.66 -8.67 -18.39
N PRO A 11 23.50 -9.36 -18.36
CA PRO A 11 22.98 -10.06 -19.53
C PRO A 11 22.62 -9.07 -20.64
N SER A 12 23.02 -9.40 -21.88
CA SER A 12 22.76 -8.63 -23.08
C SER A 12 21.26 -8.62 -23.43
N GLN A 13 20.82 -7.55 -24.13
CA GLN A 13 19.42 -7.31 -24.51
C GLN A 13 18.74 -8.47 -25.26
N ASP A 14 19.51 -9.35 -25.92
CA ASP A 14 18.97 -10.50 -26.64
C ASP A 14 18.57 -11.68 -25.73
N GLN A 15 19.11 -11.78 -24.51
CA GLN A 15 18.69 -12.80 -23.55
C GLN A 15 17.36 -12.47 -22.85
N MET A 16 16.88 -11.22 -22.94
CA MET A 16 15.57 -10.81 -22.41
C MET A 16 14.39 -11.19 -23.32
N ASN A 17 14.63 -11.55 -24.59
CA ASN A 17 13.57 -11.82 -25.57
C ASN A 17 13.19 -13.31 -25.72
N HIS A 18 13.88 -14.23 -25.06
CA HIS A 18 13.60 -15.67 -25.14
C HIS A 18 13.32 -16.31 -23.78
N SER A 19 12.28 -15.84 -23.10
CA SER A 19 11.62 -16.61 -22.02
C SER A 19 10.10 -16.39 -22.05
N SER A 20 9.48 -16.62 -23.21
CA SER A 20 8.02 -16.61 -23.40
C SER A 20 7.42 -17.99 -23.13
N GLN A 21 7.61 -18.52 -21.92
CA GLN A 21 6.73 -19.57 -21.41
C GLN A 21 5.71 -18.94 -20.48
N SER A 22 4.46 -18.88 -20.93
CA SER A 22 3.33 -18.31 -20.18
C SER A 22 3.08 -19.10 -18.88
N PRO A 23 3.24 -18.51 -17.69
CA PRO A 23 2.86 -19.16 -16.45
C PRO A 23 1.32 -19.28 -16.34
N PRO A 24 0.80 -20.24 -15.56
CA PRO A 24 -0.64 -20.43 -15.40
C PRO A 24 -1.33 -19.15 -14.88
N ASN A 25 -2.39 -18.77 -15.58
CA ASN A 25 -3.14 -17.52 -15.47
C ASN A 25 -3.57 -17.16 -14.03
N PRO A 26 -3.05 -16.07 -13.41
CA PRO A 26 -3.63 -15.46 -12.20
C PRO A 26 -4.92 -14.64 -12.48
N THR A 27 -5.52 -14.80 -13.65
CA THR A 27 -6.26 -13.75 -14.38
C THR A 27 -7.71 -13.54 -13.93
N ILE A 28 -8.31 -14.50 -13.22
CA ILE A 28 -9.64 -14.34 -12.60
C ILE A 28 -9.55 -13.61 -11.25
N LYS A 29 -8.36 -13.55 -10.62
CA LYS A 29 -8.20 -13.07 -9.25
C LYS A 29 -8.17 -11.54 -9.13
N SER A 30 -7.76 -10.82 -10.17
CA SER A 30 -7.63 -9.35 -10.11
C SER A 30 -8.97 -8.60 -10.16
N LEU A 31 -9.96 -9.10 -10.93
CA LEU A 31 -11.31 -8.52 -10.96
C LEU A 31 -12.06 -8.75 -9.63
N LEU A 32 -11.80 -9.89 -9.00
CA LEU A 32 -12.43 -10.29 -7.74
C LEU A 32 -12.08 -9.36 -6.59
N VAL A 33 -10.96 -8.63 -6.61
CA VAL A 33 -10.57 -7.76 -5.47
C VAL A 33 -11.50 -6.56 -5.32
N PHE A 34 -11.90 -5.90 -6.41
CA PHE A 34 -12.79 -4.72 -6.34
C PHE A 34 -14.23 -5.06 -5.91
N LEU A 35 -14.69 -6.26 -6.26
CA LEU A 35 -16.01 -6.78 -5.90
C LEU A 35 -15.96 -7.73 -4.70
N SER A 36 -14.78 -7.95 -4.10
CA SER A 36 -14.58 -9.00 -3.10
C SER A 36 -15.47 -8.81 -1.89
N ALA A 37 -15.57 -7.58 -1.39
CA ALA A 37 -16.45 -7.27 -0.27
C ALA A 37 -17.92 -7.49 -0.61
N GLN A 38 -18.37 -7.07 -1.80
CA GLN A 38 -19.75 -7.24 -2.28
C GLN A 38 -20.08 -8.72 -2.46
N CYS A 39 -19.15 -9.51 -3.04
CA CYS A 39 -19.28 -10.96 -3.15
C CYS A 39 -19.33 -11.63 -1.77
N CYS A 40 -18.50 -11.19 -0.81
CA CYS A 40 -18.52 -11.73 0.55
C CYS A 40 -19.84 -11.42 1.27
N THR A 41 -20.37 -10.21 1.12
CA THR A 41 -21.68 -9.82 1.65
C THR A 41 -22.81 -10.61 0.99
N ALA A 42 -22.82 -10.72 -0.33
CA ALA A 42 -23.82 -11.50 -1.06
C ALA A 42 -23.79 -12.97 -0.64
N LEU A 43 -22.59 -13.55 -0.46
CA LEU A 43 -22.42 -14.91 0.05
C LEU A 43 -22.96 -15.05 1.48
N PHE A 44 -22.64 -14.11 2.38
CA PHE A 44 -23.14 -14.12 3.75
C PHE A 44 -24.67 -14.09 3.79
N ILE A 45 -25.29 -13.19 3.00
CA ILE A 45 -26.74 -13.07 2.87
C ILE A 45 -27.33 -14.35 2.28
N ALA A 46 -26.77 -14.88 1.19
CA ALA A 46 -27.25 -16.09 0.56
C ALA A 46 -27.24 -17.29 1.53
N LEU A 47 -26.17 -17.46 2.31
CA LEU A 47 -26.06 -18.55 3.29
C LEU A 47 -27.15 -18.51 4.36
N LEU A 48 -27.65 -17.32 4.75
CA LEU A 48 -28.78 -17.18 5.68
C LEU A 48 -30.09 -17.79 5.14
N PHE A 49 -30.24 -17.89 3.82
CA PHE A 49 -31.42 -18.49 3.17
C PHE A 49 -31.21 -19.94 2.73
N THR A 50 -30.15 -20.61 3.24
CA THR A 50 -29.87 -22.02 2.95
C THR A 50 -29.90 -22.87 4.22
N ARG A 51 -29.69 -24.19 4.08
CA ARG A 51 -29.46 -25.09 5.23
C ARG A 51 -28.25 -24.70 6.10
N PHE A 52 -27.39 -23.80 5.63
CA PHE A 52 -26.22 -23.29 6.36
C PHE A 52 -26.50 -22.04 7.20
N TRP A 53 -27.76 -21.62 7.35
CA TRP A 53 -28.13 -20.39 8.08
C TRP A 53 -27.53 -20.32 9.50
N LEU A 54 -27.43 -21.47 10.19
CA LEU A 54 -26.86 -21.54 11.54
C LEU A 54 -25.38 -21.12 11.54
N VAL A 55 -24.61 -21.47 10.49
CA VAL A 55 -23.21 -21.04 10.33
C VAL A 55 -23.14 -19.51 10.20
N SER A 56 -24.00 -18.92 9.35
CA SER A 56 -24.07 -17.46 9.21
C SER A 56 -24.51 -16.77 10.51
N ALA A 57 -25.46 -17.34 11.25
CA ALA A 57 -25.92 -16.79 12.53
C ALA A 57 -24.81 -16.81 13.59
N LEU A 58 -24.08 -17.93 13.70
CA LEU A 58 -22.91 -18.05 14.59
C LEU A 58 -21.80 -17.08 14.18
N TYR A 59 -21.52 -16.96 12.88
CA TYR A 59 -20.58 -15.96 12.38
C TYR A 59 -21.03 -14.54 12.69
N ALA A 60 -22.32 -14.20 12.55
CA ALA A 60 -22.85 -12.88 12.85
C ALA A 60 -22.72 -12.53 14.34
N ALA A 61 -22.99 -13.50 15.23
CA ALA A 61 -22.80 -13.33 16.67
C ALA A 61 -21.31 -13.08 16.99
N TRP A 62 -20.42 -13.89 16.42
CA TRP A 62 -18.98 -13.69 16.55
C TRP A 62 -18.53 -12.34 16.00
N TRP A 63 -19.00 -11.96 14.82
CA TRP A 63 -18.72 -10.68 14.17
C TRP A 63 -19.11 -9.51 15.07
N PHE A 64 -20.28 -9.56 15.70
CA PHE A 64 -20.73 -8.52 16.62
C PHE A 64 -19.84 -8.40 17.87
N ILE A 65 -19.49 -9.53 18.48
CA ILE A 65 -18.57 -9.57 19.64
C ILE A 65 -17.18 -9.04 19.24
N ASP A 66 -16.78 -9.31 18.01
CA ASP A 66 -15.46 -9.06 17.48
C ASP A 66 -15.31 -7.73 16.70
N ARG A 67 -16.30 -6.84 16.79
CA ARG A 67 -16.33 -5.61 15.98
C ARG A 67 -15.13 -4.67 16.19
N GLU A 68 -14.54 -4.66 17.38
CA GLU A 68 -13.41 -3.78 17.75
C GLU A 68 -12.04 -4.34 17.36
N LYS A 69 -11.98 -5.60 16.93
CA LYS A 69 -10.70 -6.27 16.66
C LYS A 69 -9.87 -5.64 15.56
N PRO A 70 -10.45 -5.19 14.42
CA PRO A 70 -9.70 -4.45 13.41
C PRO A 70 -8.90 -3.28 13.99
N SER A 71 -9.53 -2.47 14.85
CA SER A 71 -8.92 -1.31 15.48
C SER A 71 -7.90 -1.64 16.57
N LYS A 72 -7.84 -2.91 16.99
CA LYS A 72 -6.88 -3.43 17.97
C LYS A 72 -5.78 -4.26 17.30
N GLY A 73 -5.36 -3.83 16.11
CA GLY A 73 -4.25 -4.45 15.36
C GLY A 73 -4.63 -5.69 14.53
N GLY A 74 -5.92 -6.00 14.42
CA GLY A 74 -6.45 -7.06 13.56
C GLY A 74 -6.05 -8.49 13.97
N ARG A 75 -6.04 -9.39 12.98
CA ARG A 75 -5.65 -10.81 13.13
C ARG A 75 -4.80 -11.26 11.96
N ARG A 76 -3.50 -10.96 12.03
CA ARG A 76 -2.54 -11.41 11.01
C ARG A 76 -2.40 -12.93 11.04
N ILE A 77 -2.43 -13.57 9.89
CA ILE A 77 -2.25 -15.02 9.74
C ILE A 77 -0.98 -15.27 8.93
N HIS A 78 0.04 -15.89 9.55
CA HIS A 78 1.33 -16.11 8.90
C HIS A 78 1.22 -16.98 7.63
N VAL A 79 0.41 -18.04 7.68
CA VAL A 79 0.17 -18.94 6.52
C VAL A 79 -0.44 -18.18 5.35
N PHE A 80 -1.38 -17.27 5.62
CA PHE A 80 -1.96 -16.42 4.60
C PHE A 80 -0.89 -15.56 3.93
N ARG A 81 -0.05 -14.86 4.71
CA ARG A 81 1.02 -13.99 4.17
C ARG A 81 2.06 -14.72 3.33
N ASN A 82 2.26 -16.03 3.59
CA ASN A 82 3.19 -16.90 2.85
C ASN A 82 2.53 -17.67 1.70
N CYS A 83 1.24 -17.42 1.41
CA CYS A 83 0.53 -18.12 0.35
C CYS A 83 1.20 -17.93 -1.01
N VAL A 84 1.29 -19.02 -1.79
CA VAL A 84 1.92 -19.02 -3.13
C VAL A 84 1.29 -18.01 -4.10
N VAL A 85 0.02 -17.67 -3.90
CA VAL A 85 -0.67 -16.67 -4.73
C VAL A 85 0.03 -15.31 -4.72
N TRP A 86 0.66 -14.92 -3.61
CA TRP A 86 1.36 -13.65 -3.50
C TRP A 86 2.66 -13.63 -4.30
N ARG A 87 3.33 -14.78 -4.45
CA ARG A 87 4.51 -14.91 -5.33
C ARG A 87 4.12 -14.69 -6.79
N TYR A 88 3.01 -15.29 -7.23
CA TYR A 88 2.46 -15.02 -8.56
C TYR A 88 2.08 -13.55 -8.76
N MET A 89 1.51 -12.89 -7.73
CA MET A 89 1.20 -11.46 -7.82
C MET A 89 2.45 -10.57 -7.86
N ARG A 90 3.48 -10.91 -7.08
CA ARG A 90 4.79 -10.24 -7.15
C ARG A 90 5.38 -10.36 -8.55
N ASP A 91 5.42 -11.57 -9.11
CA ASP A 91 6.01 -11.85 -10.43
C ASP A 91 5.19 -11.27 -11.58
N TYR A 92 3.91 -11.02 -11.35
CA TYR A 92 3.04 -10.33 -12.30
C TYR A 92 3.40 -8.84 -12.47
N PHE A 93 3.76 -8.16 -11.37
CA PHE A 93 4.15 -6.74 -11.34
C PHE A 93 5.65 -6.50 -11.14
N PRO A 94 6.49 -7.50 -11.41
CA PRO A 94 7.83 -7.62 -10.80
C PRO A 94 8.10 -6.77 -9.54
N VAL A 95 7.42 -7.04 -8.42
CA VAL A 95 7.51 -6.19 -7.21
C VAL A 95 8.82 -6.40 -6.46
N THR A 96 9.50 -5.30 -6.12
CA THR A 96 10.71 -5.28 -5.29
C THR A 96 10.58 -4.32 -4.10
N LEU A 97 11.21 -4.69 -2.98
CA LEU A 97 11.27 -3.91 -1.75
C LEU A 97 12.73 -3.64 -1.41
N VAL A 98 13.10 -2.37 -1.31
CA VAL A 98 14.47 -1.92 -1.03
C VAL A 98 14.50 -1.29 0.36
N LYS A 99 15.37 -1.83 1.21
CA LYS A 99 15.69 -1.30 2.54
C LYS A 99 16.91 -0.39 2.46
N THR A 100 16.83 0.79 3.05
CA THR A 100 17.96 1.75 3.09
C THR A 100 18.59 1.92 4.48
N ALA A 101 17.93 1.46 5.54
CA ALA A 101 18.43 1.54 6.92
C ALA A 101 17.93 0.36 7.77
N GLU A 102 18.72 -0.02 8.77
CA GLU A 102 18.31 -0.96 9.82
C GLU A 102 17.23 -0.36 10.72
N LEU A 103 16.28 -1.18 11.17
CA LEU A 103 15.22 -0.80 12.10
C LEU A 103 15.40 -1.57 13.41
N ASP A 104 15.37 -0.88 14.55
CA ASP A 104 15.46 -1.50 15.87
C ASP A 104 14.11 -2.18 16.19
N PRO A 105 14.07 -3.51 16.39
CA PRO A 105 12.83 -4.23 16.70
C PRO A 105 12.22 -3.86 18.05
N ARG A 106 12.91 -3.05 18.87
CA ARG A 106 12.38 -2.51 20.13
C ARG A 106 11.61 -1.19 19.95
N GLN A 107 11.57 -0.64 18.73
CA GLN A 107 10.84 0.58 18.39
C GLN A 107 9.67 0.30 17.45
N ASN A 108 8.63 1.12 17.55
CA ASN A 108 7.55 1.16 16.55
C ASN A 108 7.86 2.25 15.52
N TYR A 109 7.38 2.08 14.30
CA TYR A 109 7.66 2.97 13.17
C TYR A 109 6.39 3.36 12.42
N LEU A 110 6.33 4.61 11.93
CA LEU A 110 5.29 5.07 11.03
C LEU A 110 5.89 5.32 9.65
N VAL A 111 5.59 4.45 8.69
CA VAL A 111 5.98 4.59 7.29
C VAL A 111 4.92 5.39 6.56
N ALA A 112 5.31 6.51 5.97
CA ALA A 112 4.48 7.26 5.04
C ALA A 112 4.82 6.80 3.62
N PHE A 113 3.88 6.10 2.99
CA PHE A 113 4.01 5.48 1.67
C PHE A 113 3.43 6.37 0.57
N HIS A 114 4.17 6.48 -0.53
CA HIS A 114 3.86 7.33 -1.69
C HIS A 114 4.24 6.63 -3.01
N PRO A 115 3.54 6.89 -4.13
CA PRO A 115 2.20 7.46 -4.21
C PRO A 115 1.13 6.42 -3.82
N HIS A 116 -0.15 6.82 -3.75
CA HIS A 116 -1.25 5.87 -3.51
C HIS A 116 -1.49 4.91 -4.67
N GLY A 117 -1.37 5.38 -5.91
CA GLY A 117 -1.81 4.62 -7.08
C GLY A 117 -3.32 4.36 -7.08
N VAL A 118 -3.82 3.59 -8.06
CA VAL A 118 -5.24 3.20 -8.09
C VAL A 118 -5.55 2.10 -7.08
N LEU A 119 -4.64 1.13 -6.93
CA LEU A 119 -4.82 -0.06 -6.08
C LEU A 119 -3.81 -0.19 -4.93
N ALA A 120 -2.75 0.63 -4.91
CA ALA A 120 -1.61 0.46 -4.01
C ALA A 120 -1.07 -1.00 -3.97
N ALA A 121 -0.90 -1.59 -5.16
CA ALA A 121 -0.48 -2.99 -5.30
C ALA A 121 0.90 -3.24 -4.67
N GLY A 122 1.84 -2.31 -4.82
CA GLY A 122 3.15 -2.38 -4.21
C GLY A 122 3.05 -2.36 -2.68
N ALA A 123 2.25 -1.45 -2.12
CA ALA A 123 2.03 -1.38 -0.68
C ALA A 123 1.45 -2.69 -0.13
N PHE A 124 0.42 -3.25 -0.77
CA PHE A 124 -0.18 -4.50 -0.32
C PHE A 124 0.82 -5.66 -0.39
N ILE A 125 1.51 -5.84 -1.52
CA ILE A 125 2.47 -6.94 -1.69
C ILE A 125 3.61 -6.81 -0.67
N ASN A 126 4.11 -5.60 -0.43
CA ASN A 126 5.25 -5.36 0.44
C ASN A 126 4.94 -5.43 1.93
N PHE A 127 3.80 -4.89 2.39
CA PHE A 127 3.49 -4.80 3.82
C PHE A 127 2.49 -5.85 4.30
N CYS A 128 1.69 -6.46 3.41
CA CYS A 128 0.65 -7.40 3.81
C CYS A 128 1.01 -8.87 3.51
N THR A 129 2.09 -9.13 2.77
CA THR A 129 2.50 -10.49 2.39
C THR A 129 3.98 -10.72 2.72
N GLU A 130 4.49 -11.93 2.48
CA GLU A 130 5.93 -12.24 2.52
C GLU A 130 6.54 -12.36 1.11
N ALA A 131 5.80 -12.01 0.05
CA ALA A 131 6.24 -12.27 -1.32
C ALA A 131 7.53 -11.51 -1.70
N SER A 132 7.71 -10.29 -1.18
CA SER A 132 8.92 -9.49 -1.35
C SER A 132 9.97 -9.71 -0.25
N GLY A 133 9.76 -10.69 0.65
CA GLY A 133 10.71 -11.04 1.70
C GLY A 133 10.77 -10.01 2.84
N PHE A 134 9.64 -9.40 3.21
CA PHE A 134 9.58 -8.35 4.23
C PHE A 134 10.27 -8.77 5.54
N SER A 135 9.95 -9.93 6.10
CA SER A 135 10.54 -10.38 7.37
C SER A 135 12.05 -10.68 7.28
N THR A 136 12.58 -10.96 6.08
CA THR A 136 14.03 -11.10 5.85
C THR A 136 14.70 -9.73 5.82
N LEU A 137 14.07 -8.74 5.18
CA LEU A 137 14.61 -7.38 5.10
C LEU A 137 14.52 -6.66 6.45
N PHE A 138 13.41 -6.81 7.18
CA PHE A 138 13.15 -6.16 8.45
C PHE A 138 12.92 -7.19 9.57
N PRO A 139 13.99 -7.86 10.04
CA PRO A 139 13.87 -8.91 11.05
C PRO A 139 13.31 -8.35 12.36
N GLY A 140 12.37 -9.07 12.96
CA GLY A 140 11.69 -8.65 14.19
C GLY A 140 10.65 -7.54 14.02
N ILE A 141 10.42 -7.04 12.80
CA ILE A 141 9.40 -6.03 12.51
C ILE A 141 8.12 -6.70 11.98
N THR A 142 6.99 -6.28 12.54
CA THR A 142 5.64 -6.67 12.14
C THR A 142 4.99 -5.52 11.36
N PRO A 143 4.73 -5.68 10.06
CA PRO A 143 4.07 -4.65 9.26
C PRO A 143 2.56 -4.68 9.46
N HIS A 144 1.97 -3.49 9.40
CA HIS A 144 0.55 -3.21 9.36
C HIS A 144 0.30 -2.16 8.26
N LEU A 145 -0.76 -2.31 7.47
CA LEU A 145 -1.13 -1.33 6.44
C LEU A 145 -2.50 -0.75 6.74
N MET A 146 -2.61 0.58 6.70
CA MET A 146 -3.90 1.26 6.90
C MET A 146 -4.76 1.14 5.65
N MET A 147 -6.04 0.80 5.85
CA MET A 147 -7.05 0.71 4.80
C MET A 147 -8.32 1.41 5.28
N LEU A 148 -9.09 1.97 4.35
CA LEU A 148 -10.35 2.65 4.65
C LEU A 148 -11.24 1.82 5.59
N SER A 149 -11.66 2.42 6.71
CA SER A 149 -12.37 1.73 7.81
C SER A 149 -13.69 1.06 7.36
N LEU A 150 -14.33 1.53 6.28
CA LEU A 150 -15.54 0.93 5.72
C LEU A 150 -15.34 -0.55 5.36
N TRP A 151 -14.17 -0.94 4.86
CA TRP A 151 -13.89 -2.30 4.41
C TRP A 151 -14.00 -3.34 5.55
N PHE A 152 -13.79 -2.92 6.80
CA PHE A 152 -13.88 -3.78 7.97
C PHE A 152 -15.33 -4.03 8.44
N ARG A 153 -16.32 -3.41 7.78
CA ARG A 153 -17.76 -3.64 8.01
C ARG A 153 -18.36 -4.71 7.10
N PHE A 154 -17.61 -5.24 6.14
CA PHE A 154 -18.12 -6.31 5.27
C PHE A 154 -17.77 -7.69 5.86
N PRO A 155 -18.78 -8.59 6.06
CA PRO A 155 -18.54 -9.93 6.60
C PRO A 155 -17.62 -10.72 5.68
N PHE A 156 -16.81 -11.60 6.26
CA PHE A 156 -15.72 -12.39 5.65
C PHE A 156 -14.58 -11.55 5.04
N PHE A 157 -14.89 -10.47 4.32
CA PHE A 157 -13.89 -9.60 3.72
C PHE A 157 -13.02 -8.91 4.77
N ARG A 158 -13.62 -8.45 5.88
CA ARG A 158 -12.87 -7.91 7.03
C ARG A 158 -11.82 -8.90 7.55
N ASP A 159 -12.15 -10.19 7.58
CA ASP A 159 -11.29 -11.25 8.11
C ASP A 159 -10.16 -11.56 7.13
N TYR A 160 -10.47 -11.56 5.83
CA TYR A 160 -9.50 -11.65 4.76
C TYR A 160 -8.47 -10.51 4.81
N VAL A 161 -8.89 -9.25 4.90
CA VAL A 161 -7.93 -8.12 4.96
C VAL A 161 -7.15 -8.10 6.28
N MET A 162 -7.78 -8.42 7.41
CA MET A 162 -7.06 -8.55 8.70
C MET A 162 -6.00 -9.65 8.66
N SER A 163 -6.23 -10.75 7.92
CA SER A 163 -5.27 -11.85 7.78
C SER A 163 -3.94 -11.41 7.16
N GLY A 164 -3.97 -10.41 6.27
CA GLY A 164 -2.79 -9.75 5.70
C GLY A 164 -2.12 -8.75 6.65
N GLY A 165 -2.77 -8.37 7.76
CA GLY A 165 -2.28 -7.34 8.68
C GLY A 165 -2.82 -5.93 8.39
N LEU A 166 -3.85 -5.80 7.55
CA LEU A 166 -4.50 -4.52 7.31
C LEU A 166 -5.32 -4.11 8.54
N ILE A 167 -5.32 -2.81 8.84
CA ILE A 167 -6.08 -2.20 9.93
C ILE A 167 -6.90 -0.99 9.43
N PRO A 168 -7.95 -0.57 10.15
CA PRO A 168 -8.70 0.64 9.83
C PRO A 168 -7.84 1.90 9.81
N SER A 169 -8.20 2.86 8.96
CA SER A 169 -7.43 4.08 8.73
C SER A 169 -7.72 5.22 9.72
N ASP A 170 -8.38 4.93 10.85
CA ASP A 170 -8.65 5.90 11.91
C ASP A 170 -7.48 6.06 12.88
N LYS A 171 -7.50 7.18 13.61
CA LYS A 171 -6.41 7.61 14.49
C LYS A 171 -6.24 6.67 15.67
N GLU A 172 -7.33 6.13 16.19
CA GLU A 172 -7.39 5.23 17.33
C GLU A 172 -6.69 3.92 16.98
N SER A 173 -7.01 3.34 15.81
CA SER A 173 -6.37 2.12 15.29
C SER A 173 -4.87 2.30 15.07
N ALA A 174 -4.49 3.44 14.48
CA ALA A 174 -3.10 3.77 14.25
C ALA A 174 -2.33 3.92 15.57
N SER A 175 -2.87 4.69 16.51
CA SER A 175 -2.26 4.90 17.83
C SER A 175 -2.16 3.60 18.63
N TYR A 176 -3.16 2.72 18.55
CA TYR A 176 -3.12 1.41 19.19
C TYR A 176 -1.90 0.59 18.75
N VAL A 177 -1.64 0.52 17.45
CA VAL A 177 -0.47 -0.21 16.91
C VAL A 177 0.85 0.47 17.29
N LEU A 178 0.92 1.80 17.20
CA LEU A 178 2.14 2.56 17.49
C LEU A 178 2.50 2.60 18.98
N GLN A 179 1.54 2.34 19.87
CA GLN A 179 1.74 2.32 21.33
C GLN A 179 1.94 0.91 21.89
N LYS A 180 1.95 -0.13 21.04
CA LYS A 180 2.15 -1.50 21.53
C LYS A 180 3.47 -1.61 22.31
N PRO A 181 3.44 -2.18 23.53
CA PRO A 181 4.65 -2.38 24.33
C PRO A 181 5.57 -3.39 23.65
N GLY A 182 6.88 -3.24 23.87
CA GLY A 182 7.90 -4.11 23.30
C GLY A 182 8.41 -3.70 21.91
N GLY A 183 7.74 -2.75 21.24
CA GLY A 183 8.16 -2.28 19.92
C GLY A 183 7.87 -3.27 18.80
N GLY A 184 8.56 -3.09 17.67
CA GLY A 184 8.57 -4.05 16.57
C GLY A 184 7.36 -3.96 15.66
N ASN A 185 6.54 -2.90 15.75
CA ASN A 185 5.41 -2.68 14.85
C ASN A 185 5.74 -1.56 13.86
N LEU A 186 5.57 -1.84 12.57
CA LEU A 186 5.68 -0.86 11.50
C LEU A 186 4.28 -0.63 10.94
N LEU A 187 3.78 0.59 11.07
CA LEU A 187 2.50 1.00 10.50
C LEU A 187 2.75 1.79 9.22
N ALA A 188 2.25 1.30 8.09
CA ALA A 188 2.29 1.99 6.81
C ALA A 188 0.96 2.75 6.59
N ILE A 189 1.08 4.04 6.29
CA ILE A 189 -0.01 4.91 5.87
C ILE A 189 0.26 5.41 4.45
N ILE A 190 -0.75 5.30 3.59
CA ILE A 190 -0.70 5.87 2.24
C ILE A 190 -1.24 7.29 2.31
N VAL A 191 -0.36 8.29 2.33
CA VAL A 191 -0.70 9.64 2.80
C VAL A 191 -1.63 10.40 1.85
N GLY A 192 -1.41 10.29 0.54
CA GLY A 192 -2.26 10.95 -0.46
C GLY A 192 -3.71 10.45 -0.46
N GLY A 193 -3.92 9.22 0.00
CA GLY A 193 -5.23 8.63 0.22
C GLY A 193 -6.11 8.57 -1.03
N ALA A 194 -7.42 8.54 -0.82
CA ALA A 194 -8.42 8.52 -1.88
C ALA A 194 -8.29 9.71 -2.85
N GLN A 195 -7.83 10.89 -2.38
CA GLN A 195 -7.75 12.06 -3.26
C GLN A 195 -6.66 11.89 -4.31
N GLU A 196 -5.48 11.42 -3.90
CA GLU A 196 -4.36 11.15 -4.81
C GLU A 196 -4.66 10.00 -5.78
N ALA A 197 -5.48 9.02 -5.37
CA ALA A 197 -5.91 7.94 -6.25
C ALA A 197 -6.65 8.44 -7.50
N LEU A 198 -7.35 9.58 -7.45
CA LEU A 198 -8.01 10.20 -8.61
C LEU A 198 -7.02 10.81 -9.62
N ASP A 199 -5.78 11.02 -9.19
CA ASP A 199 -4.69 11.63 -9.93
C ASP A 199 -3.57 10.64 -10.28
N ALA A 200 -3.72 9.36 -9.93
CA ALA A 200 -2.76 8.31 -10.26
C ALA A 200 -2.66 8.11 -11.79
N ARG A 201 -1.65 8.72 -12.40
CA ARG A 201 -1.37 8.65 -13.85
C ARG A 201 0.01 8.07 -14.11
N PRO A 202 0.18 7.23 -15.14
CA PRO A 202 1.49 6.72 -15.50
C PRO A 202 2.51 7.84 -15.71
N GLY A 203 3.72 7.65 -15.18
CA GLY A 203 4.79 8.65 -15.23
C GLY A 203 4.56 9.90 -14.38
N SER A 204 3.49 9.98 -13.58
CA SER A 204 3.25 11.09 -12.66
C SER A 204 4.03 10.93 -11.36
N PHE A 205 4.73 12.01 -10.97
CA PHE A 205 5.50 12.14 -9.73
C PHE A 205 4.98 13.27 -8.84
N THR A 206 3.73 13.68 -9.07
CA THR A 206 3.03 14.67 -8.24
C THR A 206 2.34 13.97 -7.07
N LEU A 207 2.65 14.40 -5.86
CA LEU A 207 2.14 13.83 -4.61
C LEU A 207 1.24 14.84 -3.88
N LEU A 208 0.07 14.39 -3.45
CA LEU A 208 -0.80 15.17 -2.60
C LEU A 208 -0.29 15.13 -1.16
N LEU A 209 0.61 16.05 -0.84
CA LEU A 209 1.38 16.00 0.40
C LEU A 209 1.62 17.37 1.02
N LYS A 210 1.59 18.46 0.25
CA LYS A 210 2.02 19.80 0.69
C LYS A 210 1.35 20.25 2.00
N ASN A 211 0.06 19.96 2.13
CA ASN A 211 -0.75 20.32 3.29
C ASN A 211 -1.17 19.12 4.15
N ARG A 212 -0.69 17.90 3.85
CA ARG A 212 -1.12 16.65 4.50
C ARG A 212 -0.33 16.37 5.79
N LYS A 213 -0.44 17.23 6.78
CA LYS A 213 0.33 17.15 8.04
C LYS A 213 -0.22 16.15 9.08
N GLY A 214 -1.26 15.39 8.76
CA GLY A 214 -1.95 14.50 9.71
C GLY A 214 -1.07 13.35 10.25
N PHE A 215 -0.28 12.73 9.37
CA PHE A 215 0.64 11.65 9.74
C PHE A 215 1.80 12.16 10.61
N VAL A 216 2.24 13.41 10.40
CA VAL A 216 3.25 14.07 11.24
C VAL A 216 2.73 14.30 12.65
N ARG A 217 1.50 14.82 12.79
CA ARG A 217 0.85 14.98 14.10
C ARG A 217 0.70 13.63 14.81
N LEU A 218 0.34 12.57 14.08
CA LEU A 218 0.24 11.22 14.62
C LEU A 218 1.60 10.70 15.14
N ALA A 219 2.68 10.91 14.39
CA ALA A 219 4.03 10.54 14.83
C ALA A 219 4.46 11.28 16.09
N ILE A 220 4.27 12.60 16.17
CA ILE A 220 4.62 13.41 17.34
C ILE A 220 3.81 12.97 18.57
N GLN A 221 2.52 12.71 18.41
CA GLN A 221 1.66 12.26 19.52
C GLN A 221 2.09 10.91 20.09
N ASN A 222 2.64 10.04 19.25
CA ASN A 222 3.08 8.70 19.66
C ASN A 222 4.58 8.62 19.97
N GLY A 223 5.38 9.63 19.61
CA GLY A 223 6.85 9.58 19.70
C GLY A 223 7.45 8.53 18.76
N THR A 224 6.82 8.33 17.61
CA THR A 224 7.17 7.27 16.67
C THR A 224 8.00 7.85 15.52
N PRO A 225 9.20 7.32 15.23
CA PRO A 225 9.98 7.76 14.08
C PRO A 225 9.19 7.64 12.76
N LEU A 226 9.31 8.68 11.93
CA LEU A 226 8.70 8.73 10.59
C LEU A 226 9.66 8.15 9.57
N ILE A 227 9.18 7.32 8.67
CA ILE A 227 9.98 6.76 7.58
C ILE A 227 9.34 7.14 6.24
N PRO A 228 10.04 7.88 5.35
CA PRO A 228 9.56 8.09 4.00
C PRO A 228 9.67 6.79 3.19
N ALA A 229 8.64 6.44 2.42
CA ALA A 229 8.70 5.35 1.45
C ALA A 229 8.13 5.80 0.10
N PHE A 230 8.87 5.52 -0.97
CA PHE A 230 8.47 5.86 -2.33
C PHE A 230 8.42 4.61 -3.22
N SER A 231 7.36 4.47 -4.00
CA SER A 231 7.09 3.31 -4.87
C SER A 231 7.09 3.73 -6.34
N PHE A 232 8.21 3.45 -7.02
CA PHE A 232 8.34 3.65 -8.47
C PHE A 232 7.47 2.64 -9.22
N GLY A 233 6.78 3.08 -10.27
CA GLY A 233 5.90 2.23 -11.09
C GLY A 233 4.50 2.01 -10.51
N GLU A 234 4.20 2.49 -9.30
CA GLU A 234 2.90 2.30 -8.63
C GLU A 234 1.74 2.93 -9.42
N ASN A 235 1.98 4.06 -10.10
CA ASN A 235 1.00 4.74 -10.94
C ASN A 235 0.90 4.14 -12.35
N ASP A 236 1.83 3.29 -12.78
CA ASP A 236 1.94 2.82 -14.17
C ASP A 236 1.09 1.57 -14.45
N VAL A 237 0.48 1.00 -13.40
CA VAL A 237 -0.28 -0.25 -13.51
C VAL A 237 -1.71 -0.06 -14.03
N PHE A 238 -2.19 1.19 -14.13
CA PHE A 238 -3.46 1.54 -14.74
C PHE A 238 -3.37 2.87 -15.50
N ASP A 239 -4.14 2.98 -16.57
CA ASP A 239 -4.51 4.27 -17.13
C ASP A 239 -5.78 4.78 -16.47
N GLN A 240 -5.96 6.10 -16.45
CA GLN A 240 -7.19 6.72 -15.97
C GLN A 240 -7.82 7.60 -17.03
N VAL A 241 -9.15 7.52 -17.13
CA VAL A 241 -9.96 8.42 -17.94
C VAL A 241 -9.66 9.86 -17.53
N LYS A 242 -9.49 10.74 -18.51
CA LYS A 242 -9.21 12.17 -18.26
C LYS A 242 -10.32 12.79 -17.40
N ASN A 243 -9.96 13.31 -16.24
CA ASN A 243 -10.86 13.97 -15.28
C ASN A 243 -10.26 15.32 -14.81
N PRO A 244 -9.98 16.27 -15.72
CA PRO A 244 -9.32 17.53 -15.35
C PRO A 244 -10.11 18.29 -14.28
N GLN A 245 -9.40 19.12 -13.51
CA GLN A 245 -10.02 19.99 -12.49
C GLN A 245 -11.12 20.85 -13.12
N GLY A 246 -12.27 20.94 -12.43
CA GLY A 246 -13.47 21.63 -12.93
C GLY A 246 -14.39 20.81 -13.86
N SER A 247 -13.94 19.66 -14.38
CA SER A 247 -14.81 18.78 -15.19
C SER A 247 -16.00 18.24 -14.40
N TRP A 248 -17.08 17.87 -15.09
CA TRP A 248 -18.26 17.28 -14.48
C TRP A 248 -17.93 15.97 -13.75
N LEU A 249 -17.10 15.11 -14.37
CA LEU A 249 -16.65 13.85 -13.80
C LEU A 249 -15.88 14.09 -12.50
N ARG A 250 -14.95 15.04 -12.50
CA ARG A 250 -14.16 15.40 -11.31
C ARG A 250 -15.02 15.95 -10.19
N ARG A 251 -16.05 16.75 -10.50
CA ARG A 251 -17.04 17.24 -9.52
C ARG A 251 -17.80 16.10 -8.86
N ILE A 252 -18.27 15.12 -9.62
CA ILE A 252 -18.95 13.93 -9.07
C ILE A 252 -17.99 13.11 -8.20
N GLN A 253 -16.77 12.86 -8.67
CA GLN A 253 -15.77 12.10 -7.93
C GLN A 253 -15.43 12.77 -6.59
N HIS A 254 -15.26 14.10 -6.57
CA HIS A 254 -15.02 14.84 -5.33
C HIS A 254 -16.23 14.82 -4.38
N PHE A 255 -17.44 14.96 -4.91
CA PHE A 255 -18.66 14.86 -4.11
C PHE A 255 -18.79 13.48 -3.42
N LEU A 256 -18.62 12.39 -4.18
CA LEU A 256 -18.64 11.04 -3.65
C LEU A 256 -17.52 10.81 -2.63
N GLN A 257 -16.33 11.34 -2.90
CA GLN A 257 -15.22 11.28 -1.96
C GLN A 257 -15.53 11.99 -0.64
N GLN A 258 -16.15 13.17 -0.67
CA GLN A 258 -16.48 13.93 0.54
C GLN A 258 -17.55 13.23 1.39
N ILE A 259 -18.54 12.59 0.77
CA ILE A 259 -19.62 11.91 1.47
C ILE A 259 -19.20 10.53 1.96
N MET A 260 -18.55 9.75 1.10
CA MET A 260 -18.31 8.32 1.32
C MET A 260 -16.90 8.03 1.83
N GLY A 261 -15.98 8.99 1.76
CA GLY A 261 -14.55 8.76 2.01
C GLY A 261 -13.87 7.89 0.95
N ILE A 262 -14.55 7.59 -0.15
CA ILE A 262 -14.08 6.72 -1.24
C ILE A 262 -13.91 7.54 -2.52
N SER A 263 -12.77 7.40 -3.16
CA SER A 263 -12.57 7.82 -4.55
C SER A 263 -12.95 6.71 -5.51
N LEU A 264 -13.68 7.06 -6.57
CA LEU A 264 -13.97 6.15 -7.68
C LEU A 264 -13.20 6.61 -8.93
N PRO A 265 -11.89 6.33 -9.02
CA PRO A 265 -11.15 6.57 -10.25
C PRO A 265 -11.76 5.73 -11.37
N LEU A 266 -12.01 6.36 -12.52
CA LEU A 266 -12.37 5.63 -13.73
C LEU A 266 -11.07 5.25 -14.42
N PHE A 267 -10.70 3.99 -14.32
CA PHE A 267 -9.46 3.45 -14.86
C PHE A 267 -9.72 2.38 -15.90
N HIS A 268 -8.75 2.19 -16.78
CA HIS A 268 -8.64 1.01 -17.63
C HIS A 268 -7.21 0.52 -17.64
N ALA A 269 -7.04 -0.73 -18.01
CA ALA A 269 -5.76 -1.35 -18.28
C ALA A 269 -5.95 -2.37 -19.39
N ARG A 270 -5.49 -3.60 -19.21
CA ARG A 270 -5.58 -4.65 -20.22
C ARG A 270 -6.79 -5.56 -20.01
N GLY A 271 -7.19 -6.22 -21.11
CA GLY A 271 -8.18 -7.29 -21.10
C GLY A 271 -7.55 -8.63 -20.72
N ILE A 272 -8.39 -9.66 -20.64
CA ILE A 272 -7.95 -11.05 -20.43
C ILE A 272 -7.16 -11.54 -21.65
N PHE A 273 -7.68 -11.24 -22.85
CA PHE A 273 -7.17 -11.74 -24.14
C PHE A 273 -6.51 -10.66 -25.01
N GLN A 274 -6.45 -9.41 -24.54
CA GLN A 274 -5.81 -8.29 -25.26
C GLN A 274 -5.20 -7.28 -24.29
N TYR A 275 -4.35 -6.39 -24.80
CA TYR A 275 -3.60 -5.41 -23.99
C TYR A 275 -4.12 -3.96 -24.06
N SER A 276 -5.17 -3.71 -24.85
CA SER A 276 -5.63 -2.37 -25.20
C SER A 276 -6.74 -1.83 -24.29
N PHE A 277 -7.54 -2.68 -23.64
CA PHE A 277 -8.65 -2.22 -22.80
C PHE A 277 -9.13 -3.26 -21.77
N GLY A 278 -9.44 -2.87 -20.55
CA GLY A 278 -10.01 -3.76 -19.54
C GLY A 278 -9.71 -3.28 -18.14
N VAL A 279 -9.80 -4.18 -17.17
CA VAL A 279 -9.67 -3.87 -15.74
C VAL A 279 -8.58 -4.70 -15.06
N ILE A 280 -7.84 -5.49 -15.84
CA ILE A 280 -6.70 -6.22 -15.34
C ILE A 280 -5.49 -5.29 -15.41
N PRO A 281 -4.79 -5.02 -14.29
CA PRO A 281 -3.65 -4.11 -14.25
C PRO A 281 -2.60 -4.43 -15.32
N TYR A 282 -1.87 -3.44 -15.81
CA TYR A 282 -0.71 -3.70 -16.66
C TYR A 282 0.40 -4.42 -15.88
N ARG A 283 1.16 -5.27 -16.58
CA ARG A 283 2.37 -5.89 -16.04
C ARG A 283 3.52 -4.89 -16.12
N ARG A 284 3.63 -4.03 -15.11
CA ARG A 284 4.71 -3.05 -14.97
C ARG A 284 5.47 -3.32 -13.67
N PRO A 285 6.81 -3.18 -13.66
CA PRO A 285 7.61 -3.27 -12.45
C PRO A 285 7.14 -2.27 -11.40
N ILE A 286 7.08 -2.70 -10.14
CA ILE A 286 6.86 -1.82 -8.99
C ILE A 286 8.05 -1.95 -8.04
N CYS A 287 8.72 -0.86 -7.72
CA CYS A 287 9.82 -0.86 -6.76
C CYS A 287 9.57 0.12 -5.62
N THR A 288 9.36 -0.41 -4.42
CA THR A 288 9.25 0.40 -3.21
C THR A 288 10.60 0.53 -2.52
N VAL A 289 11.05 1.76 -2.30
CA VAL A 289 12.22 2.10 -1.50
C VAL A 289 11.75 2.63 -0.14
N VAL A 290 12.22 2.01 0.94
CA VAL A 290 11.93 2.43 2.32
C VAL A 290 13.14 3.17 2.87
N GLY A 291 12.94 4.44 3.21
CA GLY A 291 13.95 5.38 3.68
C GLY A 291 14.46 5.10 5.10
N LYS A 292 15.31 6.00 5.59
CA LYS A 292 15.82 5.99 6.97
C LYS A 292 14.79 6.60 7.95
N PRO A 293 14.75 6.15 9.21
CA PRO A 293 13.86 6.74 10.20
C PRO A 293 14.30 8.16 10.58
N ILE A 294 13.34 9.08 10.56
CA ILE A 294 13.43 10.43 11.10
C ILE A 294 13.01 10.36 12.57
N PRO A 295 13.91 10.60 13.54
CA PRO A 295 13.56 10.56 14.96
C PRO A 295 12.49 11.60 15.30
N VAL A 296 11.52 11.21 16.13
CA VAL A 296 10.42 12.07 16.58
C VAL A 296 10.29 11.97 18.09
N GLN A 297 10.27 13.12 18.77
CA GLN A 297 10.05 13.17 20.22
C GLN A 297 8.56 13.22 20.53
N LYS A 298 8.13 12.41 21.50
CA LYS A 298 6.73 12.40 21.96
C LYS A 298 6.37 13.74 22.62
N LYS A 299 5.25 14.35 22.21
CA LYS A 299 4.69 15.55 22.87
C LYS A 299 3.17 15.45 22.99
N ASN A 300 2.66 15.86 24.16
CA ASN A 300 1.22 15.87 24.45
C ASN A 300 0.53 17.13 23.89
N LYS A 301 1.21 18.28 23.96
CA LYS A 301 0.75 19.55 23.37
C LYS A 301 1.58 19.81 22.13
N LEU A 302 0.94 19.83 20.96
CA LEU A 302 1.61 20.13 19.69
C LEU A 302 1.60 21.63 19.44
N SER A 303 2.72 22.16 18.97
CA SER A 303 2.78 23.45 18.27
C SER A 303 2.72 23.19 16.76
N GLU A 304 2.04 24.07 16.03
CA GLU A 304 1.96 23.95 14.57
C GLU A 304 3.32 24.22 13.92
N GLU A 305 4.15 25.08 14.51
CA GLU A 305 5.52 25.33 14.06
C GLU A 305 6.37 24.05 14.10
N GLU A 306 6.23 23.21 15.13
CA GLU A 306 6.95 21.94 15.24
C GLU A 306 6.46 20.90 14.22
N VAL A 307 5.15 20.87 13.99
CA VAL A 307 4.54 20.03 12.95
C VAL A 307 5.07 20.44 11.57
N ASP A 308 5.20 21.74 11.34
CA ASP A 308 5.66 22.31 10.07
C ASP A 308 7.14 22.02 9.83
N GLN A 309 7.99 22.21 10.85
CA GLN A 309 9.41 21.87 10.78
C GLN A 309 9.65 20.39 10.52
N LEU A 310 8.93 19.50 11.22
CA LEU A 310 9.06 18.06 11.00
C LEU A 310 8.49 17.64 9.63
N HIS A 311 7.40 18.27 9.18
CA HIS A 311 6.84 18.04 7.85
C HIS A 311 7.81 18.48 6.75
N GLU A 312 8.42 19.66 6.85
CA GLU A 312 9.42 20.15 5.91
C GLU A 312 10.64 19.21 5.86
N LYS A 313 11.15 18.80 7.03
CA LYS A 313 12.21 17.78 7.10
C LYS A 313 11.80 16.48 6.41
N TYR A 314 10.56 16.03 6.62
CA TYR A 314 10.02 14.84 5.97
C TYR A 314 9.98 14.99 4.44
N LEU A 315 9.53 16.15 3.92
CA LEU A 315 9.50 16.42 2.48
C LEU A 315 10.90 16.38 1.87
N ASN A 316 11.88 17.00 2.53
CA ASN A 316 13.27 16.99 2.07
C ASN A 316 13.84 15.57 2.02
N GLU A 317 13.63 14.78 3.07
CA GLU A 317 14.09 13.38 3.14
C GLU A 317 13.39 12.48 2.10
N LEU A 318 12.11 12.74 1.80
CA LEU A 318 11.39 12.04 0.72
C LEU A 318 11.94 12.41 -0.67
N SER A 319 12.21 13.70 -0.92
CA SER A 319 12.82 14.17 -2.16
C SER A 319 14.22 13.59 -2.34
N GLU A 320 15.08 13.63 -1.32
CA GLU A 320 16.41 13.02 -1.36
C GLU A 320 16.34 11.50 -1.64
N LEU A 321 15.39 10.80 -1.01
CA LEU A 321 15.16 9.37 -1.24
C LEU A 321 14.80 9.10 -2.71
N PHE A 322 13.92 9.93 -3.28
CA PHE A 322 13.52 9.85 -4.68
C PHE A 322 14.71 10.12 -5.61
N GLU A 323 15.39 11.28 -5.45
CA GLU A 323 16.52 11.70 -6.28
C GLU A 323 17.62 10.64 -6.33
N LYS A 324 17.96 10.06 -5.18
CA LYS A 324 19.00 9.03 -5.08
C LYS A 324 18.69 7.76 -5.87
N HIS A 325 17.41 7.46 -6.11
CA HIS A 325 17.00 6.19 -6.70
C HIS A 325 16.35 6.33 -8.08
N LYS A 326 15.94 7.54 -8.50
CA LYS A 326 15.13 7.75 -9.71
C LYS A 326 15.80 7.24 -11.00
N ALA A 327 17.11 7.43 -11.14
CA ALA A 327 17.88 6.97 -12.31
C ALA A 327 17.86 5.44 -12.47
N LYS A 328 17.88 4.69 -11.35
CA LYS A 328 17.81 3.21 -11.37
C LYS A 328 16.48 2.70 -11.93
N TYR A 329 15.43 3.51 -11.88
CA TYR A 329 14.08 3.14 -12.32
C TYR A 329 13.66 3.92 -13.57
N ASN A 330 14.63 4.36 -14.37
CA ASN A 330 14.44 5.03 -15.67
C ASN A 330 13.63 6.34 -15.60
N VAL A 331 13.71 7.05 -14.48
CA VAL A 331 13.15 8.39 -14.36
C VAL A 331 14.20 9.40 -14.85
N PRO A 332 13.86 10.30 -15.80
CA PRO A 332 14.77 11.32 -16.30
C PRO A 332 15.32 12.26 -15.20
N GLU A 333 16.51 12.82 -15.43
CA GLU A 333 17.18 13.68 -14.44
C GLU A 333 16.43 15.00 -14.14
N ASP A 334 15.70 15.53 -15.11
CA ASP A 334 14.92 16.77 -15.02
C ASP A 334 13.57 16.59 -14.29
N ILE A 335 13.18 15.34 -14.03
CA ILE A 335 11.95 15.02 -13.33
C ILE A 335 12.20 14.97 -11.82
N HIS A 336 11.43 15.75 -11.07
CA HIS A 336 11.48 15.88 -9.62
C HIS A 336 10.11 15.61 -9.00
N LEU A 337 10.07 15.31 -7.70
CA LEU A 337 8.81 15.24 -6.97
C LEU A 337 8.15 16.62 -6.92
N GLU A 338 6.86 16.66 -7.21
CA GLU A 338 6.04 17.85 -7.03
C GLU A 338 5.07 17.61 -5.86
N PHE A 339 5.03 18.52 -4.89
CA PHE A 339 4.11 18.44 -3.76
C PHE A 339 2.94 19.42 -3.93
N ILE A 340 1.72 18.89 -4.02
CA ILE A 340 0.46 19.66 -4.11
C ILE A 340 -0.40 19.59 -2.85
#